data_AF-A0A8X6IZJ2-F1
#
_entry.id   AF-A0A8X6IZJ2-F1
#
_cell.length_a   1.000
_cell.length_b   1.000
_cell.length_c   1.000
_cell.angle_alpha   90.00
_cell.angle_beta   90.00
_cell.angle_gamma   90.00
#
_symmetry.space_group_name_H-M   'P 1'
#
loop_
_entity.id
_entity.type
_entity.pdbx_description
1 polymer ?
#
loop_
_entity_poly.entity_id
_entity_poly.type
_entity_poly.pdbx_seq_one_letter_code
_entity_poly.pdbx_strand_id
1 'polypeptide(L)'
;MDPQHKLGIVDYIIIIISLLIPSVIGIVFRFSGGKQKSIKEYFLAGKNASKLPVIMSITATTLSSIFMIGAPSEVYRFGPLYCLFAVTLGVGLLIVSHIFIPVYFQCNVSSIYEFLELRFGKLTRFTVSTLFTLQMVLYSSCVLYCPAIVLNAMSDVSVEAAIALCGCICTFYCFLGGLKAVLWTDVFQTFLMLMSLLALHITGIMEIGLNEIYKRASAGGRLHVLDFSPDLTKTYTIWNTMMRGMGLAFGFYGTSQIQVQRFLSMGGCKKAQS
;
A
#
# COMPACT_ATOMS: atom_id res chain seq x y z
N MET A 1 15.40 -11.45 -26.56
CA MET A 1 14.27 -11.74 -25.64
C MET A 1 14.08 -13.23 -25.71
N ASP A 2 14.74 -13.93 -24.80
CA ASP A 2 14.82 -15.39 -24.75
C ASP A 2 13.47 -16.03 -24.36
N PRO A 3 13.25 -17.32 -24.67
CA PRO A 3 11.93 -17.93 -24.80
C PRO A 3 11.10 -17.80 -23.52
N GLN A 4 9.84 -17.41 -23.75
CA GLN A 4 8.78 -17.23 -22.77
C GLN A 4 8.77 -18.36 -21.73
N HIS A 5 9.17 -18.06 -20.49
CA HIS A 5 8.76 -18.85 -19.34
C HIS A 5 7.26 -18.63 -19.17
N LYS A 6 6.45 -19.40 -19.92
CA LYS A 6 5.01 -19.47 -19.71
C LYS A 6 4.76 -20.08 -18.33
N LEU A 7 3.76 -19.56 -17.61
CA LEU A 7 3.37 -20.05 -16.30
C LEU A 7 3.12 -21.58 -16.35
N GLY A 8 3.78 -22.30 -15.45
CA GLY A 8 3.53 -23.72 -15.24
C GLY A 8 2.20 -23.94 -14.53
N ILE A 9 1.73 -25.19 -14.51
CA ILE A 9 0.51 -25.59 -13.80
C ILE A 9 0.58 -25.18 -12.31
N VAL A 10 1.76 -25.33 -11.71
CA VAL A 10 2.01 -24.94 -10.31
C VAL A 10 1.81 -23.44 -10.11
N ASP A 11 2.27 -22.60 -11.04
CA ASP A 11 2.13 -21.15 -10.93
C ASP A 11 0.66 -20.72 -11.03
N TYR A 12 -0.11 -21.32 -11.94
CA TYR A 12 -1.56 -21.09 -12.02
C TYR A 12 -2.28 -21.50 -10.74
N ILE A 13 -1.92 -22.63 -10.14
CA ILE A 13 -2.49 -23.07 -8.86
C ILE A 13 -2.18 -22.05 -7.76
N ILE A 14 -0.94 -21.55 -7.67
CA ILE A 14 -0.55 -20.53 -6.69
C ILE A 14 -1.35 -19.23 -6.90
N ILE A 15 -1.49 -18.77 -8.14
CA ILE A 15 -2.26 -17.57 -8.47
C ILE A 15 -3.72 -17.74 -8.04
N ILE A 16 -4.36 -18.86 -8.39
CA ILE A 16 -5.75 -19.14 -8.03
C ILE A 16 -5.92 -19.18 -6.50
N ILE A 17 -5.04 -19.88 -5.80
CA ILE A 17 -5.06 -19.94 -4.33
C ILE A 17 -4.90 -18.55 -3.72
N SER A 18 -3.99 -17.73 -4.25
CA SER A 18 -3.74 -16.37 -3.77
C SER A 18 -4.96 -15.44 -3.92
N LEU A 19 -5.80 -15.67 -4.94
CA LEU A 19 -7.05 -14.94 -5.17
C LEU A 19 -8.23 -15.49 -4.34
N LEU A 20 -8.26 -16.80 -4.09
CA LEU A 20 -9.33 -17.46 -3.34
C LEU A 20 -9.22 -17.24 -1.82
N ILE A 21 -8.00 -17.24 -1.26
CA ILE A 21 -7.79 -17.07 0.19
C ILE A 21 -8.44 -15.78 0.72
N PRO A 22 -8.24 -14.59 0.10
CA PRO A 22 -8.93 -13.37 0.51
C PRO A 22 -10.46 -13.48 0.45
N SER A 23 -10.99 -14.17 -0.56
CA SER A 23 -12.43 -14.41 -0.72
C SER A 23 -12.99 -15.28 0.40
N VAL A 24 -12.27 -16.34 0.78
CA VAL A 24 -12.64 -17.20 1.91
C VAL A 24 -12.60 -16.41 3.22
N ILE A 25 -11.57 -15.59 3.45
CA ILE A 25 -11.49 -14.72 4.63
C ILE A 25 -12.71 -13.78 4.68
N GLY A 26 -13.06 -13.14 3.57
CA GLY A 26 -14.25 -12.27 3.47
C GLY A 26 -15.55 -12.99 3.85
N ILE A 27 -15.77 -14.20 3.31
CA ILE A 27 -16.93 -15.06 3.61
C ILE A 27 -16.93 -15.46 5.09
N VAL A 28 -15.81 -15.95 5.62
CA VAL A 28 -15.72 -16.37 7.03
C VAL A 28 -16.05 -15.22 7.96
N PHE A 29 -15.55 -14.01 7.72
CA PHE A 29 -15.87 -12.84 8.55
C PHE A 29 -17.32 -12.39 8.42
N ARG A 30 -17.96 -12.60 7.25
CA ARG A 30 -19.38 -12.33 7.05
C ARG A 30 -20.27 -13.26 7.88
N PHE A 31 -19.96 -14.56 7.90
CA PHE A 31 -20.83 -15.57 8.50
C PHE A 31 -20.47 -15.93 9.95
N SER A 32 -19.20 -15.87 10.34
CA SER A 32 -18.73 -16.35 11.65
C SER A 32 -18.92 -15.31 12.78
N GLY A 33 -19.29 -14.06 12.45
CA GLY A 33 -19.23 -12.97 13.41
C GLY A 33 -20.55 -12.56 14.07
N GLY A 34 -21.71 -12.65 13.40
CA GLY A 34 -22.94 -11.95 13.83
C GLY A 34 -22.78 -10.43 14.02
N LYS A 35 -21.63 -9.90 13.58
CA LYS A 35 -20.97 -8.67 14.02
C LYS A 35 -20.96 -7.59 12.94
N GLN A 36 -21.09 -7.95 11.67
CA GLN A 36 -21.28 -7.00 10.57
C GLN A 36 -22.71 -6.39 10.54
N LYS A 37 -23.35 -6.16 11.69
CA LYS A 37 -24.73 -5.66 11.82
C LYS A 37 -24.80 -4.13 11.98
N SER A 38 -23.70 -3.48 12.38
CA SER A 38 -23.65 -2.02 12.56
C SER A 38 -22.65 -1.36 11.61
N ILE A 39 -22.95 -0.13 11.20
CA ILE A 39 -22.08 0.72 10.37
C ILE A 39 -20.69 0.86 11.01
N LYS A 40 -20.65 1.04 12.34
CA LYS A 40 -19.41 1.16 13.12
C LYS A 40 -18.56 -0.12 13.07
N GLU A 41 -19.19 -1.29 13.04
CA GLU A 41 -18.47 -2.54 12.92
C GLU A 41 -17.95 -2.78 11.51
N TYR A 42 -18.75 -2.45 10.49
CA TYR A 42 -18.35 -2.56 9.09
C TYR A 42 -17.18 -1.64 8.75
N PHE A 43 -17.25 -0.35 9.10
CA PHE A 43 -16.24 0.65 8.72
C PHE A 43 -15.10 0.83 9.71
N LEU A 44 -15.28 0.57 11.01
CA LEU A 44 -14.25 0.80 12.03
C LEU A 44 -13.82 -0.47 12.77
N ALA A 45 -14.24 -1.64 12.32
CA ALA A 45 -13.95 -2.90 13.02
C ALA A 45 -14.39 -2.89 14.51
N GLY A 46 -15.40 -2.07 14.85
CA GLY A 46 -15.88 -1.89 16.22
C GLY A 46 -14.91 -1.11 17.12
N LYS A 47 -13.94 -0.37 16.56
CA LYS A 47 -12.84 0.28 17.29
C LYS A 47 -12.07 -0.71 18.17
N ASN A 48 -11.92 -1.97 17.76
CA ASN A 48 -11.17 -2.98 18.51
C ASN A 48 -10.25 -3.81 17.60
N ALA A 49 -9.70 -3.20 16.56
CA ALA A 49 -8.72 -3.85 15.71
C ALA A 49 -7.43 -4.17 16.49
N SER A 50 -6.86 -5.35 16.24
CA SER A 50 -5.56 -5.76 16.78
C SER A 50 -4.43 -5.01 16.09
N LYS A 51 -3.31 -4.78 16.79
CA LYS A 51 -2.18 -4.00 16.24
C LYS A 51 -1.60 -4.66 14.98
N LEU A 52 -1.35 -5.97 15.04
CA LEU A 52 -0.67 -6.69 13.97
C LEU A 52 -1.41 -6.62 12.62
N PRO A 53 -2.73 -6.93 12.52
CA PRO A 53 -3.47 -6.75 11.28
C PRO A 53 -3.47 -5.32 10.74
N VAL A 54 -3.52 -4.32 11.62
CA VAL A 54 -3.48 -2.91 11.22
C VAL A 54 -2.13 -2.54 10.61
N ILE A 55 -1.03 -2.90 11.27
CA ILE A 55 0.33 -2.64 10.77
C ILE A 55 0.52 -3.30 9.41
N MET A 56 0.19 -4.60 9.30
CA MET A 56 0.32 -5.34 8.04
C MET A 56 -0.57 -4.77 6.93
N SER A 57 -1.74 -4.23 7.26
CA SER A 57 -2.64 -3.59 6.31
C SER A 57 -2.15 -2.23 5.81
N ILE A 58 -1.56 -1.43 6.69
CA ILE A 58 -0.86 -0.20 6.30
C ILE A 58 0.30 -0.57 5.38
N THR A 59 1.13 -1.54 5.77
CA THR A 59 2.25 -2.04 4.96
C THR A 59 1.79 -2.56 3.60
N ALA A 60 0.71 -3.35 3.53
CA ALA A 60 0.18 -3.87 2.26
C ALA A 60 -0.15 -2.75 1.28
N THR A 61 -0.83 -1.73 1.81
CA THR A 61 -1.29 -0.59 1.01
C THR A 61 -0.14 0.30 0.56
N THR A 62 0.89 0.45 1.42
CA THR A 62 2.12 1.14 1.03
C THR A 62 2.87 0.37 -0.04
N LEU A 63 3.02 -0.94 0.15
CA LEU A 63 3.84 -1.77 -0.72
C LEU A 63 3.30 -1.84 -2.13
N SER A 64 1.97 -1.85 -2.32
CA SER A 64 1.17 -1.80 -3.58
C SER A 64 1.80 -2.36 -4.86
N SER A 65 1.01 -2.88 -5.80
CA SER A 65 1.58 -3.36 -7.08
C SER A 65 2.40 -2.29 -7.82
N ILE A 66 2.01 -1.02 -7.70
CA ILE A 66 2.73 0.12 -8.27
C ILE A 66 4.10 0.30 -7.60
N PHE A 67 4.17 0.28 -6.28
CA PHE A 67 5.43 0.53 -5.57
C PHE A 67 6.38 -0.67 -5.67
N MET A 68 5.88 -1.90 -5.70
CA MET A 68 6.70 -3.10 -5.93
C MET A 68 7.45 -3.08 -7.26
N ILE A 69 6.83 -2.59 -8.34
CA ILE A 69 7.46 -2.47 -9.67
C ILE A 69 8.24 -1.14 -9.78
N GLY A 70 7.68 -0.07 -9.24
CA GLY A 70 8.21 1.28 -9.34
C GLY A 70 9.51 1.49 -8.55
N ALA A 71 9.57 1.07 -7.29
CA ALA A 71 10.74 1.34 -6.45
C ALA A 71 12.05 0.73 -7.01
N PRO A 72 12.10 -0.55 -7.46
CA PRO A 72 13.29 -1.08 -8.11
C PRO A 72 13.66 -0.33 -9.39
N SER A 73 12.67 0.12 -10.18
CA SER A 73 12.92 0.88 -11.41
C SER A 73 13.56 2.25 -11.14
N GLU A 74 13.13 2.92 -10.07
CA GLU A 74 13.71 4.20 -9.62
C GLU A 74 15.14 4.00 -9.13
N VAL A 75 15.40 2.99 -8.31
CA VAL A 75 16.76 2.66 -7.83
C VAL A 75 17.67 2.26 -9.00
N TYR A 76 17.17 1.52 -9.97
CA TYR A 76 17.93 1.12 -11.15
C TYR A 76 18.36 2.32 -12.02
N ARG A 77 17.50 3.35 -12.13
CA ARG A 77 17.72 4.54 -12.96
C ARG A 77 18.49 5.64 -12.23
N PHE A 78 18.20 5.89 -10.96
CA PHE A 78 18.68 7.03 -10.19
C PHE A 78 19.61 6.67 -9.03
N GLY A 79 19.82 5.37 -8.77
CA GLY A 79 20.75 4.89 -7.75
C GLY A 79 20.18 4.88 -6.32
N PRO A 80 21.04 4.67 -5.31
CA PRO A 80 20.65 4.45 -3.92
C PRO A 80 20.18 5.73 -3.22
N LEU A 81 20.35 6.92 -3.82
CA LEU A 81 19.80 8.16 -3.27
C LEU A 81 18.28 8.05 -3.08
N TYR A 82 17.59 7.26 -3.92
CA TYR A 82 16.17 6.94 -3.73
C TYR A 82 15.88 6.36 -2.34
N CYS A 83 16.78 5.56 -1.74
CA CYS A 83 16.57 4.95 -0.43
C CYS A 83 16.41 5.98 0.70
N LEU A 84 16.93 7.21 0.52
CA LEU A 84 16.70 8.31 1.47
C LEU A 84 15.20 8.63 1.62
N PHE A 85 14.40 8.39 0.58
CA PHE A 85 12.94 8.52 0.62
C PHE A 85 12.31 7.68 1.73
N ALA A 86 12.80 6.47 1.97
CA ALA A 86 12.26 5.60 3.02
C ALA A 86 12.56 6.16 4.42
N VAL A 87 13.75 6.74 4.61
CA VAL A 87 14.15 7.39 5.85
C VAL A 87 13.30 8.62 6.11
N THR A 88 13.12 9.49 5.11
CA THR A 88 12.35 10.73 5.24
C THR A 88 10.85 10.45 5.42
N LEU A 89 10.34 9.41 4.76
CA LEU A 89 8.99 8.88 5.02
C LEU A 89 8.86 8.42 6.47
N GLY A 90 9.82 7.64 6.99
CA GLY A 90 9.83 7.18 8.37
C GLY A 90 9.78 8.31 9.39
N VAL A 91 10.59 9.37 9.20
CA VAL A 91 10.54 10.58 10.03
C VAL A 91 9.18 11.26 9.93
N GLY A 92 8.61 11.39 8.73
CA GLY A 92 7.28 11.95 8.55
C GLY A 92 6.18 11.14 9.25
N LEU A 93 6.28 9.81 9.26
CA LEU A 93 5.34 8.94 9.97
C LEU A 93 5.38 9.13 11.50
N LEU A 94 6.56 9.39 12.08
CA LEU A 94 6.68 9.74 13.50
C LEU A 94 5.91 11.03 13.82
N ILE A 95 6.02 12.03 12.95
CA ILE A 95 5.29 13.29 13.08
C ILE A 95 3.78 13.05 12.97
N VAL A 96 3.33 12.24 11.99
CA VAL A 96 1.91 11.86 11.87
C VAL A 96 1.43 11.15 13.13
N SER A 97 2.22 10.22 13.68
CA SER A 97 1.89 9.49 14.90
C SER A 97 1.75 10.40 16.12
N HIS A 98 2.64 11.37 16.30
CA HIS A 98 2.61 12.25 17.47
C HIS A 98 1.69 13.46 17.36
N ILE A 99 1.41 13.94 16.14
CA ILE A 99 0.62 15.17 15.93
C ILE A 99 -0.79 14.86 15.40
N PHE A 100 -0.91 14.07 14.33
CA PHE A 100 -2.19 13.89 13.62
C PHE A 100 -3.10 12.90 14.36
N ILE A 101 -2.56 11.74 14.75
CA ILE A 101 -3.34 10.68 15.40
C ILE A 101 -4.03 11.18 16.70
N PRO A 102 -3.36 11.88 17.64
CA PRO A 102 -4.01 12.37 18.85
C PRO A 102 -5.19 13.29 18.58
N VAL A 103 -5.07 14.17 17.59
CA VAL A 103 -6.13 15.12 17.22
C VAL A 103 -7.37 14.36 16.75
N TYR A 104 -7.21 13.35 15.88
CA TYR A 104 -8.35 12.56 15.41
C TYR A 104 -9.03 11.76 16.53
N PHE A 105 -8.25 11.22 17.47
CA PHE A 105 -8.81 10.51 18.62
C PHE A 105 -9.51 11.45 19.62
N GLN A 106 -8.97 12.65 19.87
CA GLN A 106 -9.59 13.66 20.75
C GLN A 106 -10.94 14.15 20.20
N CYS A 107 -11.05 14.33 18.89
CA CYS A 107 -12.32 14.72 18.26
C CYS A 107 -13.34 13.56 18.16
N ASN A 108 -12.95 12.32 18.50
CA ASN A 108 -13.77 11.10 18.42
C ASN A 108 -14.47 10.90 17.06
N VAL A 109 -13.84 11.33 15.97
CA VAL A 109 -14.39 11.22 14.62
C VAL A 109 -14.30 9.79 14.09
N SER A 110 -15.13 9.48 13.10
CA SER A 110 -15.10 8.23 12.34
C SER A 110 -14.48 8.39 10.95
N SER A 111 -14.33 9.64 10.48
CA SER A 111 -13.71 9.96 9.20
C SER A 111 -12.96 11.29 9.29
N ILE A 112 -12.00 11.50 8.39
CA ILE A 112 -11.29 12.78 8.25
C ILE A 112 -12.28 13.88 7.82
N TYR A 113 -13.28 13.55 7.02
CA TYR A 113 -14.24 14.54 6.53
C TYR A 113 -15.15 15.06 7.65
N GLU A 114 -15.44 14.24 8.66
CA GLU A 114 -16.13 14.67 9.87
C GLU A 114 -15.28 15.66 10.68
N PHE A 115 -13.98 15.40 10.79
CA PHE A 115 -13.05 16.38 11.38
C PHE A 115 -13.03 17.71 10.60
N LEU A 116 -13.03 17.65 9.26
CA LEU A 116 -13.10 18.84 8.42
C LEU A 116 -14.43 19.57 8.55
N GLU A 117 -15.55 18.86 8.75
CA GLU A 117 -16.84 19.49 9.01
C GLU A 117 -16.83 20.26 10.34
N LEU A 118 -16.30 19.66 11.40
CA LEU A 118 -16.18 20.31 12.71
C LEU A 118 -15.33 21.59 12.64
N ARG A 119 -14.32 21.62 11.76
CA ARG A 119 -13.39 22.75 11.65
C ARG A 119 -13.82 23.82 10.65
N PHE A 120 -14.36 23.43 9.50
CA PHE A 120 -14.61 24.30 8.34
C PHE A 120 -16.04 24.25 7.80
N GLY A 121 -16.92 23.44 8.41
CA GLY A 121 -18.32 23.31 8.03
C GLY A 121 -18.61 22.28 6.93
N LYS A 122 -19.91 22.10 6.67
CA LYS A 122 -20.44 21.04 5.80
C LYS A 122 -19.98 21.13 4.35
N LEU A 123 -19.84 22.33 3.81
CA LEU A 123 -19.41 22.53 2.42
C LEU A 123 -18.04 21.89 2.17
N THR A 124 -17.09 22.11 3.07
CA THR A 124 -15.74 21.53 3.00
C THR A 124 -15.79 20.00 3.05
N ARG A 125 -16.63 19.42 3.92
CA ARG A 125 -16.83 17.96 3.97
C ARG A 125 -17.30 17.40 2.63
N PHE A 126 -18.33 18.00 2.02
CA PHE A 126 -18.85 17.52 0.74
C PHE A 126 -17.83 17.65 -0.38
N THR A 127 -17.17 18.80 -0.50
CA THR A 127 -16.17 19.02 -1.55
C THR A 127 -15.00 18.05 -1.44
N VAL A 128 -14.41 17.93 -0.24
CA VAL A 128 -13.22 17.09 -0.04
C VAL A 128 -13.54 15.60 -0.15
N SER A 129 -14.69 15.14 0.38
CA SER A 129 -15.08 13.72 0.24
C SER A 129 -15.41 13.33 -1.20
N THR A 130 -16.03 14.23 -1.98
CA THR A 130 -16.32 13.99 -3.39
C THR A 130 -15.04 13.92 -4.22
N LEU A 131 -14.13 14.89 -4.04
CA LEU A 131 -12.83 14.89 -4.71
C LEU A 131 -12.00 13.66 -4.37
N PHE A 132 -11.96 13.27 -3.10
CA PHE A 132 -11.24 12.07 -2.68
C PHE A 132 -11.86 10.80 -3.29
N THR A 133 -13.19 10.69 -3.33
CA THR A 133 -13.86 9.53 -3.92
C THR A 133 -13.51 9.41 -5.41
N LEU A 134 -13.55 10.52 -6.15
CA LEU A 134 -13.15 10.55 -7.57
C LEU A 134 -11.68 10.17 -7.75
N GLN A 135 -10.78 10.74 -6.93
CA GLN A 135 -9.35 10.39 -6.93
C GLN A 135 -9.14 8.90 -6.68
N MET A 136 -9.88 8.33 -5.73
CA MET A 136 -9.75 6.92 -5.36
C MET A 136 -10.26 5.97 -6.44
N VAL A 137 -11.31 6.33 -7.18
CA VAL A 137 -11.75 5.56 -8.35
C VAL A 137 -10.64 5.52 -9.40
N LEU A 138 -10.06 6.68 -9.73
CA LEU A 138 -8.97 6.76 -10.71
C LEU A 138 -7.72 6.00 -10.24
N TYR A 139 -7.33 6.16 -8.98
CA TYR A 139 -6.18 5.48 -8.41
C TYR A 139 -6.37 3.96 -8.38
N SER A 140 -7.55 3.48 -8.00
CA SER A 140 -7.85 2.04 -7.96
C SER A 140 -7.77 1.40 -9.34
N SER A 141 -8.18 2.11 -10.40
CA SER A 141 -8.00 1.66 -11.78
C SER A 141 -6.52 1.47 -12.14
N CYS A 142 -5.65 2.41 -11.77
CA CYS A 142 -4.20 2.29 -11.99
C CYS A 142 -3.60 1.12 -11.19
N VAL A 143 -4.05 0.93 -9.95
CA VAL A 143 -3.57 -0.17 -9.09
C VAL A 143 -3.97 -1.53 -9.66
N LEU A 144 -5.17 -1.68 -10.22
CA LEU A 144 -5.63 -2.92 -10.86
C LEU A 144 -4.93 -3.18 -12.20
N TYR A 145 -4.51 -2.13 -12.90
CA TYR A 145 -3.84 -2.25 -14.20
C TYR A 145 -2.44 -2.90 -14.10
N CYS A 146 -1.65 -2.54 -13.09
CA CYS A 146 -0.30 -3.09 -12.89
C CYS A 146 -0.25 -4.64 -12.85
N PRO A 147 -0.99 -5.33 -11.95
CA PRO A 147 -0.97 -6.79 -11.92
C PRO A 147 -1.60 -7.41 -13.18
N ALA A 148 -2.54 -6.72 -13.84
CA ALA A 148 -3.15 -7.22 -15.08
C ALA A 148 -2.17 -7.26 -16.26
N ILE A 149 -1.30 -6.25 -16.40
CA ILE A 149 -0.22 -6.30 -17.41
C ILE A 149 0.76 -7.42 -17.10
N VAL A 150 1.15 -7.58 -15.83
CA VAL A 150 2.09 -8.65 -15.44
C VAL A 150 1.48 -10.02 -15.74
N LEU A 151 0.19 -10.22 -15.43
CA LEU A 151 -0.50 -11.45 -15.74
C LEU A 151 -0.60 -11.67 -17.26
N ASN A 152 -0.91 -10.64 -18.05
CA ASN A 152 -0.93 -10.73 -19.52
C ASN A 152 0.46 -10.98 -20.13
N ALA A 153 1.54 -10.52 -19.50
CA ALA A 153 2.89 -10.80 -19.97
C ALA A 153 3.34 -12.24 -19.70
N MET A 154 2.81 -12.87 -18.64
CA MET A 154 3.17 -14.23 -18.20
C MET A 154 2.17 -15.31 -18.63
N SER A 155 0.95 -14.92 -18.98
CA SER A 155 -0.16 -15.78 -19.41
C SER A 155 -0.76 -15.27 -20.71
N ASP A 156 -1.44 -16.14 -21.47
CA ASP A 156 -2.15 -15.73 -22.69
C ASP A 156 -3.53 -15.07 -22.38
N VAL A 157 -3.77 -14.62 -21.14
CA VAL A 157 -5.02 -13.95 -20.71
C VAL A 157 -4.99 -12.47 -21.08
N SER A 158 -6.07 -11.95 -21.69
CA SER A 158 -6.15 -10.52 -22.04
C SER A 158 -6.14 -9.61 -20.81
N VAL A 159 -5.60 -8.39 -20.96
CA VAL A 159 -5.52 -7.41 -19.86
C VAL A 159 -6.92 -7.07 -19.32
N GLU A 160 -7.91 -6.96 -20.20
CA GLU A 160 -9.30 -6.65 -19.83
C GLU A 160 -9.91 -7.77 -18.98
N ALA A 161 -9.68 -9.03 -19.37
CA ALA A 161 -10.15 -10.19 -18.61
C ALA A 161 -9.47 -10.28 -17.24
N ALA A 162 -8.17 -10.00 -17.17
CA ALA A 162 -7.42 -9.97 -15.91
C ALA A 162 -7.93 -8.87 -14.96
N ILE A 163 -8.18 -7.66 -15.47
CA ILE A 163 -8.77 -6.56 -14.67
C ILE A 163 -10.16 -6.95 -14.17
N ALA A 164 -11.02 -7.46 -15.05
CA ALA A 164 -12.37 -7.85 -14.68
C ALA A 164 -12.37 -8.93 -13.59
N LEU A 165 -11.54 -9.97 -13.74
CA LEU A 165 -11.41 -11.05 -12.77
C LEU A 165 -10.92 -10.55 -11.41
N CYS A 166 -9.77 -9.85 -11.38
CA CYS A 166 -9.19 -9.33 -10.15
C CYS A 166 -10.10 -8.31 -9.46
N GLY A 167 -10.71 -7.40 -10.23
CA GLY A 167 -11.63 -6.39 -9.73
C GLY A 167 -12.91 -7.00 -9.15
N CYS A 168 -13.49 -8.01 -9.80
CA CYS A 168 -14.68 -8.70 -9.29
C CYS A 168 -14.38 -9.46 -7.99
N ILE A 169 -13.30 -10.23 -7.96
CA ILE A 169 -12.88 -10.97 -6.75
C ILE A 169 -12.59 -9.99 -5.61
N CYS A 170 -11.84 -8.92 -5.88
CA CYS A 170 -11.51 -7.89 -4.90
C CYS A 170 -12.76 -7.23 -4.32
N THR A 171 -13.66 -6.80 -5.21
CA THR A 171 -14.93 -6.18 -4.82
C THR A 171 -15.78 -7.12 -3.99
N PHE A 172 -15.87 -8.40 -4.39
CA PHE A 172 -16.66 -9.41 -3.70
C PHE A 172 -16.20 -9.61 -2.25
N TYR A 173 -14.91 -9.84 -2.01
CA TYR A 173 -14.43 -10.09 -0.65
C TYR A 173 -14.44 -8.83 0.22
N CYS A 174 -14.18 -7.66 -0.37
CA CYS A 174 -14.23 -6.38 0.35
C CYS A 174 -15.66 -6.05 0.79
N PHE A 175 -16.64 -6.26 -0.09
CA PHE A 175 -18.05 -6.00 0.17
C PHE A 175 -18.62 -6.91 1.26
N LEU A 176 -18.29 -8.20 1.24
CA LEU A 176 -18.81 -9.14 2.23
C LEU A 176 -18.16 -8.98 3.60
N GLY A 177 -16.85 -8.72 3.64
CA GLY A 177 -16.06 -8.86 4.85
C GLY A 177 -15.92 -7.60 5.71
N GLY A 178 -16.13 -6.40 5.13
CA GLY A 178 -15.90 -5.11 5.78
C GLY A 178 -14.45 -4.91 6.26
N LEU A 179 -14.19 -3.87 7.06
CA LEU A 179 -12.81 -3.50 7.44
C LEU A 179 -12.06 -4.65 8.14
N LYS A 180 -12.72 -5.43 9.01
CA LYS A 180 -12.06 -6.56 9.71
C LYS A 180 -11.50 -7.58 8.74
N ALA A 181 -12.27 -7.97 7.72
CA ALA A 181 -11.79 -8.92 6.73
C ALA A 181 -10.64 -8.31 5.93
N VAL A 182 -10.76 -7.06 5.49
CA VAL A 182 -9.71 -6.35 4.74
C VAL A 182 -8.39 -6.34 5.53
N LEU A 183 -8.42 -6.08 6.84
CA LEU A 183 -7.21 -6.13 7.66
C LEU A 183 -6.55 -7.53 7.65
N TRP A 184 -7.34 -8.60 7.66
CA TRP A 184 -6.81 -9.97 7.64
C TRP A 184 -6.39 -10.45 6.26
N THR A 185 -7.09 -10.04 5.19
CA THR A 185 -6.64 -10.29 3.81
C THR A 185 -5.30 -9.60 3.56
N ASP A 186 -5.13 -8.38 4.08
CA ASP A 186 -3.88 -7.65 3.92
C ASP A 186 -2.72 -8.29 4.71
N VAL A 187 -2.98 -8.96 5.84
CA VAL A 187 -1.94 -9.74 6.55
C VAL A 187 -1.39 -10.84 5.66
N PHE A 188 -2.28 -11.60 5.03
CA PHE A 188 -1.91 -12.65 4.09
C PHE A 188 -1.14 -12.07 2.90
N GLN A 189 -1.64 -10.98 2.31
CA GLN A 189 -1.02 -10.36 1.14
C GLN A 189 0.37 -9.79 1.47
N THR A 190 0.54 -9.11 2.60
CA THR A 190 1.86 -8.60 3.03
C THR A 190 2.84 -9.72 3.27
N PHE A 191 2.41 -10.83 3.86
CA PHE A 191 3.28 -12.00 4.01
C PHE A 191 3.74 -12.54 2.66
N LEU A 192 2.83 -12.71 1.69
CA LEU A 192 3.19 -13.14 0.34
C LEU A 192 4.15 -12.16 -0.35
N MET A 193 3.90 -10.85 -0.23
CA MET A 193 4.76 -9.82 -0.81
C MET A 193 6.18 -9.87 -0.22
N LEU A 194 6.31 -10.00 1.10
CA LEU A 194 7.61 -10.10 1.77
C LEU A 194 8.36 -11.36 1.35
N MET A 195 7.69 -12.52 1.33
CA MET A 195 8.31 -13.78 0.88
C MET A 195 8.76 -13.70 -0.58
N SER A 196 7.95 -13.09 -1.45
CA SER A 196 8.28 -12.91 -2.87
C SER A 196 9.49 -11.99 -3.05
N LEU A 197 9.55 -10.88 -2.30
CA LEU A 197 10.69 -9.96 -2.32
C LEU A 197 11.96 -10.61 -1.81
N LEU A 198 11.90 -11.36 -0.69
CA LEU A 198 13.05 -12.09 -0.15
C LEU A 198 13.55 -13.15 -1.13
N ALA A 199 12.65 -13.94 -1.71
CA ALA A 199 13.01 -14.94 -2.71
C ALA A 199 13.72 -14.29 -3.90
N LEU A 200 13.17 -13.21 -4.45
CA LEU A 200 13.75 -12.48 -5.58
C LEU A 200 15.17 -11.95 -5.26
N HIS A 201 15.38 -11.38 -4.07
CA HIS A 201 16.70 -10.88 -3.67
C HIS A 201 17.69 -12.02 -3.49
N ILE A 202 17.30 -13.11 -2.84
CA ILE A 202 18.17 -14.27 -2.61
C ILE A 202 18.58 -14.90 -3.95
N THR A 203 17.63 -15.16 -4.86
CA THR A 203 17.93 -15.76 -6.16
C THR A 203 18.82 -14.84 -7.00
N GLY A 204 18.52 -13.54 -7.04
CA GLY A 204 19.34 -12.58 -7.79
C GLY A 204 20.78 -12.45 -7.23
N ILE A 205 20.94 -12.50 -5.91
CA ILE A 205 22.27 -12.50 -5.28
C ILE A 205 23.02 -13.80 -5.55
N MET A 206 22.35 -14.96 -5.52
CA MET A 206 22.97 -16.25 -5.79
C MET A 206 23.41 -16.39 -7.25
N GLU A 207 22.65 -15.83 -8.19
CA GLU A 207 22.94 -15.94 -9.62
C GLU A 207 24.10 -15.04 -10.06
N ILE A 208 24.16 -13.81 -9.54
CA ILE A 208 25.16 -12.81 -9.98
C ILE A 208 26.34 -12.72 -9.01
N GLY A 209 26.10 -12.84 -7.71
CA GLY A 209 27.07 -12.59 -6.64
C GLY A 209 27.16 -11.11 -6.24
N LEU A 210 27.24 -10.82 -4.94
CA LEU A 210 27.27 -9.45 -4.39
C LEU A 210 28.41 -8.59 -4.96
N ASN A 211 29.60 -9.18 -5.14
CA ASN A 211 30.76 -8.46 -5.67
C ASN A 211 30.52 -7.96 -7.10
N GLU A 212 29.87 -8.77 -7.93
CA GLU A 212 29.59 -8.43 -9.31
C GLU A 212 28.46 -7.39 -9.40
N ILE A 213 27.44 -7.50 -8.53
CA ILE A 213 26.39 -6.47 -8.39
C ILE A 213 27.02 -5.11 -8.06
N TYR A 214 27.93 -5.06 -7.08
CA TYR A 214 28.62 -3.83 -6.70
C TYR A 214 29.47 -3.27 -7.84
N LYS A 215 30.25 -4.11 -8.53
CA LYS A 215 31.06 -3.70 -9.69
C LYS A 215 30.20 -3.11 -10.80
N ARG A 216 29.07 -3.72 -11.14
CA ARG A 216 28.13 -3.22 -12.16
C ARG A 216 27.47 -1.91 -11.73
N ALA A 217 27.11 -1.78 -10.46
CA ALA A 217 26.56 -0.54 -9.93
C ALA A 217 27.58 0.60 -9.98
N SER A 218 28.85 0.32 -9.65
CA SER A 218 29.95 1.27 -9.71
C SER A 218 30.29 1.69 -11.14
N ALA A 219 30.48 0.71 -12.04
CA ALA A 219 30.78 0.96 -13.45
C ALA A 219 29.66 1.72 -14.16
N GLY A 220 28.41 1.50 -13.75
CA GLY A 220 27.26 2.24 -14.26
C GLY A 220 27.07 3.64 -13.70
N GLY A 221 27.98 4.14 -12.84
CA GLY A 221 27.86 5.46 -12.21
C GLY A 221 26.65 5.58 -11.27
N ARG A 222 26.10 4.46 -10.78
CA ARG A 222 24.86 4.44 -9.99
C ARG A 222 25.09 4.59 -8.49
N LEU A 223 26.34 4.59 -8.03
CA LEU A 223 26.67 4.67 -6.60
C LEU A 223 26.76 6.10 -6.06
N HIS A 224 26.24 7.10 -6.77
CA HIS A 224 26.14 8.45 -6.23
C HIS A 224 25.06 8.49 -5.14
N VAL A 225 25.50 8.52 -3.88
CA VAL A 225 24.60 8.40 -2.73
C VAL A 225 24.01 9.74 -2.29
N LEU A 226 24.68 10.87 -2.58
CA LEU A 226 24.32 12.18 -2.01
C LEU A 226 24.46 13.29 -3.06
N ASP A 227 23.37 14.01 -3.32
CA ASP A 227 23.34 15.27 -4.08
C ASP A 227 22.65 16.35 -3.23
N PHE A 228 23.42 17.33 -2.77
CA PHE A 228 22.96 18.44 -1.92
C PHE A 228 22.51 19.68 -2.72
N SER A 229 22.50 19.61 -4.05
CA SER A 229 22.10 20.73 -4.91
C SER A 229 20.66 21.15 -4.60
N PRO A 230 20.39 22.44 -4.33
CA PRO A 230 19.03 22.96 -4.15
C PRO A 230 18.35 23.20 -5.50
N ASP A 231 18.41 22.22 -6.39
CA ASP A 231 17.84 22.29 -7.74
C ASP A 231 16.52 21.52 -7.79
N LEU A 232 15.41 22.25 -7.94
CA LEU A 232 14.06 21.69 -8.01
C LEU A 232 13.78 20.97 -9.34
N THR A 233 14.62 21.14 -10.36
CA THR A 233 14.45 20.48 -11.67
C THR A 233 14.97 19.04 -11.66
N LYS A 234 15.89 18.70 -10.75
CA LYS A 234 16.42 17.35 -10.58
C LYS A 234 15.39 16.44 -9.90
N THR A 235 15.22 15.23 -10.42
CA THR A 235 14.28 14.25 -9.86
C THR A 235 14.65 13.84 -8.43
N TYR A 236 15.94 13.66 -8.15
CA TYR A 236 16.45 13.25 -6.84
C TYR A 236 17.63 14.12 -6.42
N THR A 237 17.38 14.94 -5.40
CA THR A 237 18.38 15.57 -4.54
C THR A 237 17.98 15.27 -3.10
N ILE A 238 18.84 15.51 -2.13
CA ILE A 238 18.49 15.32 -0.72
C ILE A 238 17.26 16.16 -0.34
N TRP A 239 17.19 17.40 -0.81
CA TRP A 239 16.07 18.30 -0.57
C TRP A 239 14.78 17.80 -1.24
N ASN A 240 14.83 17.45 -2.52
CA ASN A 240 13.63 17.00 -3.26
C ASN A 240 13.13 15.65 -2.70
N THR A 241 14.04 14.76 -2.31
CA THR A 241 13.71 13.45 -1.71
C THR A 241 13.11 13.60 -0.32
N MET A 242 13.61 14.53 0.48
CA MET A 242 13.05 14.86 1.79
C MET A 242 11.65 15.45 1.67
N MET A 243 11.46 16.44 0.78
CA MET A 243 10.14 17.01 0.50
C MET A 243 9.15 15.95 0.02
N ARG A 244 9.58 15.04 -0.85
CA ARG A 244 8.75 13.94 -1.36
C ARG A 244 8.36 12.95 -0.26
N GLY A 245 9.29 12.54 0.60
CA GLY A 245 9.02 11.64 1.71
C GLY A 245 8.08 12.25 2.76
N MET A 246 8.34 13.50 3.15
CA MET A 246 7.47 14.23 4.10
C MET A 246 6.08 14.51 3.49
N GLY A 247 6.03 14.91 2.22
CA GLY A 247 4.78 15.13 1.50
C GLY A 247 3.93 13.88 1.43
N LEU A 248 4.53 12.71 1.17
CA LEU A 248 3.82 11.44 1.21
C LEU A 248 3.39 11.09 2.64
N ALA A 249 4.26 11.27 3.65
CA ALA A 249 3.89 11.01 5.03
C ALA A 249 2.64 11.81 5.44
N PHE A 250 2.65 13.12 5.22
CA PHE A 250 1.55 13.98 5.66
C PHE A 250 0.30 13.81 4.80
N GLY A 251 0.45 13.77 3.47
CA GLY A 251 -0.67 13.66 2.55
C GLY A 251 -1.32 12.27 2.54
N PHE A 252 -0.51 11.21 2.48
CA PHE A 252 -1.05 9.86 2.35
C PHE A 252 -1.33 9.20 3.70
N TYR A 253 -0.46 9.36 4.70
CA TYR A 253 -0.68 8.72 6.01
C TYR A 253 -1.40 9.66 6.99
N GLY A 254 -1.09 10.95 6.95
CA GLY A 254 -1.72 11.94 7.82
C GLY A 254 -3.16 12.25 7.42
N THR A 255 -3.45 12.45 6.13
CA THR A 255 -4.73 13.02 5.68
C THR A 255 -5.56 12.16 4.72
N SER A 256 -5.12 10.96 4.37
CA SER A 256 -5.92 10.03 3.55
C SER A 256 -6.90 9.22 4.41
N GLN A 257 -8.16 9.18 3.99
CA GLN A 257 -9.21 8.45 4.70
C GLN A 257 -8.86 6.95 4.85
N ILE A 258 -8.18 6.35 3.87
CA ILE A 258 -7.81 4.93 3.92
C ILE A 258 -6.89 4.63 5.11
N GLN A 259 -5.89 5.48 5.34
CA GLN A 259 -4.92 5.26 6.42
C GLN A 259 -5.50 5.68 7.77
N VAL A 260 -6.16 6.85 7.83
CA VAL A 260 -6.75 7.33 9.08
C VAL A 260 -7.86 6.40 9.59
N GLN A 261 -8.65 5.81 8.70
CA GLN A 261 -9.67 4.83 9.08
C GLN A 261 -9.08 3.60 9.77
N ARG A 262 -7.88 3.15 9.35
CA ARG A 262 -7.15 2.07 10.03
C ARG A 262 -6.69 2.49 11.43
N PHE A 263 -6.18 3.70 11.59
CA PHE A 263 -5.81 4.23 12.91
C PHE A 263 -7.04 4.30 13.84
N LEU A 264 -8.15 4.85 13.35
CA LEU A 264 -9.40 5.00 14.10
C LEU A 264 -10.11 3.67 14.40
N SER A 265 -9.76 2.60 13.68
CA SER A 265 -10.26 1.25 13.96
C SER A 265 -9.66 0.62 15.23
N MET A 266 -8.59 1.22 15.78
CA MET A 266 -7.99 0.79 17.04
C MET A 266 -8.68 1.46 18.23
N GLY A 267 -8.83 0.72 19.33
CA GLY A 267 -9.57 1.16 20.52
C GLY A 267 -8.87 2.19 21.40
N GLY A 268 -7.74 2.76 20.99
CA GLY A 268 -7.05 3.77 21.79
C GLY A 268 -5.91 4.46 21.07
N CYS A 269 -5.73 5.74 21.38
CA CYS A 269 -4.71 6.60 20.79
C CYS A 269 -3.29 6.04 20.97
N LYS A 270 -2.90 5.66 22.20
CA LYS A 270 -1.59 5.04 22.46
C LYS A 270 -1.35 3.76 21.67
N LYS A 271 -2.41 2.97 21.43
CA LYS A 271 -2.34 1.75 20.62
C LYS A 271 -2.11 2.09 19.15
N ALA A 272 -2.64 3.22 18.69
CA ALA A 272 -2.52 3.71 17.33
C ALA A 272 -1.20 4.43 17.01
N GLN A 273 -0.58 5.04 18.02
CA GLN A 273 0.70 5.72 17.89
C GLN A 273 1.91 4.77 17.87
N SER A 274 1.78 3.67 18.60
CA SER A 274 2.77 2.60 18.73
C SER A 274 2.80 1.69 17.52
#